data_AF-A0A916GJ34-F1
#
_entry.id   AF-A0A916GJ34-F1
#
_cell.length_a   1.000
_cell.length_b   1.000
_cell.length_c   1.000
_cell.angle_alpha   90.00
_cell.angle_beta   90.00
_cell.angle_gamma   90.00
#
_symmetry.space_group_name_H-M   'P 1'
#
loop_
_entity.id
_entity.type
_entity.pdbx_description
1 polymer ?
#
loop_
_entity_poly.entity_id
_entity_poly.type
_entity_poly.pdbx_seq_one_letter_code
_entity_poly.pdbx_strand_id
1 'polypeptide(L)'
;YDPAVVQVNRLHILQRYHNYLAQGEEVLPEDDEAKREVYKRLLTRAYQDFVESDALTEKVFKVFHMHEPQETFVPVEGLFK
;
A
#
# COMPACT_ATOMS: atom_id res chain seq x y z
N TYR A 1 -10.70 -2.92 -7.48
CA TYR A 1 -10.41 -1.48 -7.43
C TYR A 1 -11.17 -0.91 -6.25
N ASP A 2 -10.45 -0.30 -5.31
CA ASP A 2 -11.01 0.35 -4.14
C ASP A 2 -10.76 1.86 -4.23
N PRO A 3 -11.82 2.69 -4.35
CA PRO A 3 -11.68 4.13 -4.42
C PRO A 3 -11.02 4.75 -3.18
N ALA A 4 -11.25 4.21 -1.98
CA ALA A 4 -10.72 4.78 -0.74
C ALA A 4 -9.20 4.64 -0.69
N VAL A 5 -8.68 3.46 -1.07
CA VAL A 5 -7.24 3.19 -1.17
C VAL A 5 -6.58 4.15 -2.16
N VAL A 6 -7.19 4.35 -3.33
CA VAL A 6 -6.63 5.24 -4.36
C VAL A 6 -6.70 6.69 -3.94
N GLN A 7 -7.81 7.16 -3.36
CA GLN A 7 -7.94 8.56 -2.97
C GLN A 7 -6.90 8.95 -1.91
N VAL A 8 -6.63 8.09 -0.94
CA VAL A 8 -5.63 8.34 0.11
C VAL A 8 -4.21 8.17 -0.43
N ASN A 9 -3.94 7.10 -1.20
CA ASN A 9 -2.58 6.71 -1.59
C ASN A 9 -2.20 7.07 -3.03
N ARG A 10 -2.99 7.90 -3.72
CA ARG A 10 -2.78 8.31 -5.12
C ARG A 10 -1.35 8.76 -5.43
N LEU A 11 -0.73 9.53 -4.53
CA LEU A 11 0.63 10.03 -4.73
C LEU A 11 1.66 8.90 -4.78
N HIS A 12 1.54 7.90 -3.91
CA HIS A 12 2.44 6.73 -3.89
C HIS A 12 2.26 5.87 -5.14
N ILE A 13 1.00 5.64 -5.54
CA ILE A 13 0.68 4.87 -6.75
C ILE A 13 1.24 5.58 -7.99
N LEU A 14 1.06 6.90 -8.09
CA LEU A 14 1.57 7.70 -9.21
C LEU A 14 3.09 7.79 -9.22
N GLN A 15 3.75 7.90 -8.06
CA GLN A 15 5.21 7.89 -7.97
C GLN A 15 5.78 6.54 -8.45
N ARG A 16 5.17 5.42 -8.04
CA ARG A 16 5.58 4.09 -8.48
C ARG A 16 5.37 3.90 -9.98
N TYR A 17 4.23 4.33 -10.51
CA TYR A 17 3.97 4.36 -11.94
C TYR A 17 5.03 5.17 -12.70
N HIS A 18 5.40 6.35 -12.20
CA HIS A 18 6.48 7.16 -12.79
C HIS A 18 7.82 6.42 -12.78
N ASN A 19 8.15 5.70 -11.70
CA ASN A 19 9.37 4.92 -11.62
C ASN A 19 9.40 3.80 -12.67
N TYR A 20 8.27 3.12 -12.92
CA TYR A 20 8.19 2.09 -13.97
C TYR A 20 8.39 2.67 -15.37
N LEU A 21 7.86 3.86 -15.63
CA LEU A 21 8.13 4.57 -16.89
C LEU A 21 9.60 4.96 -17.03
N ALA A 22 10.22 5.47 -15.96
CA ALA A 22 11.59 5.93 -15.97
C ALA A 22 12.61 4.78 -16.13
N GLN A 23 12.27 3.59 -15.64
CA GLN A 23 13.10 2.38 -15.78
C GLN A 23 13.08 1.79 -17.19
N GLY A 24 12.18 2.27 -18.07
CA GLY A 24 12.08 1.78 -19.44
C GLY A 24 11.75 0.29 -19.52
N GLU A 25 11.01 -0.25 -18.54
CA GLU A 25 10.68 -1.68 -18.48
C GLU A 25 9.90 -2.15 -19.73
N GLU A 26 9.18 -1.24 -20.41
CA GLU A 26 8.44 -1.54 -21.64
C GLU A 26 8.87 -0.61 -22.78
N VAL A 27 9.20 -1.20 -23.92
CA VAL A 27 9.39 -0.47 -25.18
C VAL A 27 8.04 0.09 -25.60
N LEU A 28 7.90 1.41 -25.58
CA LEU A 28 6.68 2.08 -26.02
C LEU A 28 6.49 1.83 -27.53
N PRO A 29 5.38 1.20 -27.95
CA PRO A 29 5.04 1.04 -29.36
C PRO A 29 4.93 2.40 -30.05
N GLU A 30 5.05 2.48 -31.37
CA GLU A 30 4.79 3.74 -32.10
C GLU A 30 3.30 4.04 -32.24
N ASP A 31 2.48 2.98 -32.30
CA ASP A 31 1.03 3.06 -32.36
C ASP A 31 0.42 3.59 -31.06
N ASP A 32 -0.48 4.58 -31.18
CA ASP A 32 -1.03 5.29 -30.02
C ASP A 32 -1.99 4.42 -29.19
N GLU A 33 -2.70 3.48 -29.80
CA GLU A 33 -3.58 2.56 -29.07
C GLU A 33 -2.74 1.56 -28.27
N ALA A 34 -1.68 1.02 -28.88
CA ALA A 34 -0.74 0.14 -28.21
C ALA A 34 0.02 0.85 -27.06
N LYS A 35 0.42 2.12 -27.23
CA LYS A 35 0.98 2.93 -26.12
C LYS A 35 -0.01 3.07 -24.97
N ARG A 36 -1.29 3.30 -25.29
CA ARG A 36 -2.34 3.48 -24.27
C ARG A 36 -2.55 2.22 -23.44
N GLU A 37 -2.48 1.06 -24.08
CA GLU A 37 -2.53 -0.23 -23.38
C GLU A 37 -1.30 -0.46 -22.48
N VAL A 38 -0.10 -0.09 -22.93
CA VAL A 38 1.12 -0.10 -22.10
C VAL A 38 0.95 0.77 -20.85
N TYR A 39 0.53 2.03 -21.01
CA TYR A 39 0.30 2.92 -19.88
C TYR A 39 -0.74 2.39 -18.89
N LYS A 40 -1.83 1.81 -19.41
CA LYS A 40 -2.88 1.21 -18.58
C LYS A 40 -2.36 0.01 -17.79
N ARG A 41 -1.53 -0.85 -18.40
CA ARG A 41 -0.90 -1.99 -17.72
C ARG A 41 0.04 -1.54 -16.61
N LEU A 42 0.93 -0.60 -16.91
CA LEU A 42 1.88 -0.08 -15.93
C LEU A 42 1.17 0.59 -14.74
N LEU A 43 0.10 1.35 -14.98
CA LEU A 43 -0.70 1.96 -13.92
C LEU A 43 -1.43 0.91 -13.08
N THR A 44 -1.98 -0.12 -13.73
CA THR A 44 -2.66 -1.23 -13.04
C THR A 44 -1.68 -2.00 -12.16
N ARG A 45 -0.47 -2.28 -12.68
CA ARG A 45 0.61 -2.92 -11.93
C ARG A 45 1.05 -2.08 -10.74
N ALA A 46 1.23 -0.76 -10.91
CA ALA A 46 1.58 0.13 -9.80
C ALA A 46 0.53 0.11 -8.67
N TYR A 47 -0.75 0.04 -9.03
CA TYR A 47 -1.83 -0.12 -8.05
C TYR A 47 -1.80 -1.50 -7.37
N GLN A 48 -1.67 -2.59 -8.14
CA GLN A 48 -1.63 -3.94 -7.60
C GLN A 48 -0.42 -4.13 -6.68
N ASP A 49 0.77 -3.74 -7.11
CA ASP A 49 1.97 -3.82 -6.31
C ASP A 49 1.85 -2.99 -5.04
N PHE A 50 1.17 -1.83 -5.08
CA PHE A 50 0.89 -1.05 -3.88
C PHE A 50 0.00 -1.83 -2.90
N VAL A 51 -1.13 -2.38 -3.37
CA VAL A 51 -2.07 -3.14 -2.53
C VAL A 51 -1.46 -4.44 -2.00
N GLU A 52 -0.70 -5.16 -2.82
CA GLU A 52 -0.05 -6.41 -2.44
C GLU A 52 1.16 -6.18 -1.51
N SER A 53 1.94 -5.12 -1.75
CA SER A 53 3.02 -4.71 -0.83
C SER A 53 2.45 -4.23 0.51
N ASP A 54 1.30 -3.57 0.50
CA ASP A 54 0.61 -3.16 1.72
C ASP A 54 -0.02 -4.36 2.44
N ALA A 55 -0.53 -5.37 1.74
CA ALA A 55 -0.94 -6.65 2.35
C ALA A 55 0.25 -7.41 2.99
N LEU A 56 1.45 -7.28 2.43
CA LEU A 56 2.68 -7.75 3.07
C LEU A 56 2.99 -6.95 4.35
N THR A 57 2.72 -5.64 4.32
CA THR A 57 2.82 -4.74 5.48
C THR A 57 1.72 -5.04 6.51
N GLU A 58 0.52 -5.45 6.13
CA GLU A 58 -0.55 -5.89 7.03
C GLU A 58 -0.16 -7.13 7.84
N LYS A 59 0.69 -8.01 7.30
CA LYS A 59 1.35 -9.06 8.09
C LYS A 59 2.34 -8.51 9.13
N VAL A 60 2.90 -7.33 8.91
CA VAL A 60 3.70 -6.57 9.89
C VAL A 60 2.79 -5.77 10.84
N PHE A 61 1.56 -5.41 10.42
CA PHE A 61 0.51 -4.81 11.27
C PHE A 61 -0.14 -5.77 12.26
N LYS A 62 0.24 -7.07 12.31
CA LYS A 62 -0.01 -7.86 13.54
C LYS A 62 0.55 -7.18 14.79
N VAL A 63 1.58 -6.33 14.65
CA VAL A 63 2.07 -5.48 15.75
C VAL A 63 1.09 -4.37 16.13
N PHE A 64 0.21 -3.91 15.23
CA PHE A 64 -0.85 -2.95 15.57
C PHE A 64 -2.11 -3.62 16.15
N HIS A 65 -2.18 -4.95 16.16
CA HIS A 65 -3.18 -5.69 16.94
C HIS A 65 -2.76 -5.94 18.40
N MET A 66 -1.65 -5.36 18.88
CA MET A 66 -1.25 -5.41 20.30
C MET A 66 -1.65 -4.16 21.12
N HIS A 67 -2.60 -3.36 20.62
CA HIS A 67 -3.26 -2.32 21.42
C HIS A 67 -4.71 -2.70 21.75
N GLU A 68 -4.93 -3.91 22.25
CA GLU A 68 -6.00 -4.06 23.23
C GLU A 68 -5.51 -3.40 24.53
N PRO A 69 -6.31 -2.54 25.19
CA PRO A 69 -5.94 -2.06 26.51
C PRO A 69 -5.86 -3.29 27.41
N GLN A 70 -4.64 -3.69 27.79
CA GLN A 70 -4.49 -4.61 28.90
C GLN A 70 -5.03 -3.89 30.13
N GLU A 71 -6.23 -4.24 30.56
CA GLU A 71 -6.73 -3.88 31.88
C GLU A 71 -5.81 -4.53 32.90
N THR A 72 -4.72 -3.83 33.25
CA THR A 72 -3.92 -4.16 34.40
C THR A 72 -4.75 -3.83 35.63
N PHE A 73 -5.58 -4.78 36.04
CA PHE A 73 -6.26 -4.74 37.32
C PHE A 73 -5.20 -4.74 38.42
N VAL A 74 -4.98 -3.58 39.05
CA VAL A 74 -4.11 -3.45 40.23
C VAL A 74 -5.00 -3.47 41.47
N PRO A 75 -4.94 -4.53 42.30
CA PRO A 75 -5.67 -4.56 43.56
C PRO A 75 -5.15 -3.48 44.51
N VAL A 76 -6.06 -2.72 45.10
CA VAL A 76 -5.76 -1.61 46.04
C VAL A 76 -5.01 -2.11 47.29
N GLU A 77 -5.07 -3.41 47.57
CA GLU A 77 -4.36 -4.10 48.65
C GLU A 77 -2.83 -3.99 48.54
N GLY A 78 -2.29 -3.73 47.34
CA GLY A 78 -0.84 -3.54 47.12
C GLY A 78 -0.32 -2.12 47.38
N LEU A 79 -1.20 -1.13 47.64
CA LEU A 79 -0.83 0.28 47.79
C LEU A 79 -0.41 0.68 49.22
N PHE A 80 -0.51 -0.22 50.19
CA PHE A 80 -0.11 0.02 51.58
C PHE A 80 1.03 -0.91 51.99
N LYS A 81 2.26 -0.49 51.70
CA LYS A 81 3.48 -0.95 52.39
C LYS A 81 4.38 0.23 52.73
#